data_AF-A0AAW2DGQ4-F1
#
_entry.id   AF-A0AAW2DGQ4-F1
#
_cell.length_a   1.000
_cell.length_b   1.000
_cell.length_c   1.000
_cell.angle_alpha   90.00
_cell.angle_beta   90.00
_cell.angle_gamma   90.00
#
_symmetry.space_group_name_H-M   'P 1'
#
loop_
_entity.id
_entity.type
_entity.pdbx_description
1 polymer ?
#
loop_
_entity_poly.entity_id
_entity_poly.type
_entity_poly.pdbx_seq_one_letter_code
_entity_poly.pdbx_strand_id
1 'polypeptide(L)' 'PLCKVQKLNLGRGKIGWISFKYEKLPNFCYWWGSLFHDDKDCETWLSNKFSLPIESQEYSAWLRAP' A
#
# COMPACT_ATOMS: atom_id res chain seq x y z
N PRO A 1 -5.13 3.65 -8.62
CA PRO A 1 -3.82 3.64 -7.92
C PRO A 1 -3.82 4.63 -6.75
N LEU A 2 -3.41 4.19 -5.55
CA LEU A 2 -3.30 5.06 -4.37
C LEU A 2 -2.10 6.02 -4.52
N CYS A 3 -2.28 7.27 -4.09
CA CYS A 3 -1.20 8.26 -4.13
C CYS A 3 -0.09 7.85 -3.16
N LYS A 4 1.14 7.68 -3.66
CA LYS A 4 2.29 7.36 -2.80
C LYS A 4 2.97 8.62 -2.29
N VAL A 5 3.20 9.55 -3.22
CA VAL A 5 3.91 10.79 -2.96
C VAL A 5 3.23 11.90 -3.74
N GLN A 6 3.14 13.09 -3.15
CA GLN A 6 2.70 14.29 -3.85
C GLN A 6 3.77 15.37 -3.76
N LYS A 7 4.03 15.99 -4.91
CA LYS A 7 4.85 17.19 -5.00
C LYS A 7 4.06 18.37 -4.46
N LEU A 8 4.64 19.09 -3.51
CA LEU A 8 4.08 20.30 -2.92
C LEU A 8 4.92 21.51 -3.31
N ASN A 9 4.25 22.62 -3.60
CA ASN A 9 4.89 23.92 -3.68
C ASN A 9 4.81 24.58 -2.30
N LEU A 10 5.97 24.83 -1.68
CA LEU A 10 6.08 25.42 -0.35
C LEU A 10 6.22 26.96 -0.40
N GLY A 11 6.10 27.55 -1.59
CA GLY A 11 6.32 28.97 -1.84
C GLY A 11 7.81 29.34 -1.92
N ARG A 12 8.09 30.57 -2.38
CA ARG A 12 9.45 31.11 -2.55
C ARG A 12 10.39 30.19 -3.35
N GLY A 13 9.85 29.53 -4.38
CA GLY A 13 10.61 28.60 -5.23
C GLY A 13 10.95 27.25 -4.58
N LYS A 14 10.48 26.98 -3.36
CA LYS A 14 10.74 25.70 -2.69
C LYS A 14 9.72 24.64 -3.08
N ILE A 15 10.21 23.45 -3.35
CA ILE A 15 9.42 22.25 -3.62
C ILE A 15 9.64 21.26 -2.48
N GLY A 16 8.55 20.71 -1.95
CA GLY A 16 8.56 19.61 -0.99
C GLY A 16 7.91 18.36 -1.58
N TRP A 17 8.09 17.25 -0.88
CA TRP A 17 7.40 15.99 -1.17
C TRP A 17 6.75 15.49 0.12
N ILE A 18 5.51 15.03 0.02
CA ILE A 18 4.83 14.34 1.11
C ILE A 18 4.55 12.91 0.71
N SER A 19 4.83 11.97 1.60
CA SER A 19 4.43 10.56 1.46
C SER A 19 3.08 10.34 2.12
N PHE A 20 2.19 9.61 1.46
CA PHE A 20 0.92 9.19 2.05
C PHE A 20 1.04 7.77 2.59
N LYS A 21 0.43 7.55 3.74
CA LYS A 21 0.14 6.24 4.30
C LYS A 21 -1.36 6.15 4.50
N TYR A 22 -1.92 4.97 4.31
CA TYR A 22 -3.35 4.71 4.40
C TYR A 22 -3.65 3.79 5.58
N GLU A 23 -4.73 4.09 6.30
CA GLU A 23 -5.35 3.11 7.20
C GLU A 23 -5.76 1.87 6.40
N LYS A 24 -5.92 0.74 7.09
CA LYS A 24 -6.20 -0.55 6.43
C LYS A 24 -7.48 -0.45 5.58
N LEU A 25 -7.29 -0.45 4.27
CA LEU A 25 -8.38 -0.39 3.30
C LEU A 25 -9.01 -1.78 3.17
N PRO A 26 -10.31 -1.95 3.46
CA PRO A 26 -10.96 -3.25 3.44
C PRO A 26 -11.13 -3.84 2.04
N ASN A 27 -10.89 -3.07 0.99
CA ASN A 27 -10.96 -3.50 -0.41
C ASN A 27 -9.60 -3.47 -1.12
N PHE A 28 -8.49 -3.38 -0.37
CA PHE A 28 -7.15 -3.35 -0.93
C PHE A 28 -6.40 -4.65 -0.66
N CYS A 29 -5.88 -5.25 -1.72
CA CYS A 29 -5.00 -6.40 -1.68
C CYS A 29 -3.54 -5.91 -1.57
N TYR A 30 -2.93 -6.12 -0.40
CA TYR A 30 -1.55 -5.71 -0.10
C TYR A 30 -0.49 -6.65 -0.71
N TRP A 31 -0.92 -7.76 -1.30
CA TRP A 31 -0.07 -8.63 -2.10
C TRP A 31 0.15 -8.08 -3.51
N TRP A 32 -0.92 -7.65 -4.17
CA TRP A 32 -0.88 -7.25 -5.58
C TRP A 32 -0.95 -5.73 -5.79
N GLY A 33 -1.23 -4.97 -4.74
CA GLY A 33 -1.36 -3.51 -4.83
C GLY A 33 -2.66 -3.04 -5.49
N SER A 34 -3.73 -3.83 -5.34
CA SER A 34 -4.97 -3.71 -6.12
C SER A 34 -6.18 -3.39 -5.24
N LEU A 35 -7.14 -2.59 -5.75
CA LEU A 35 -8.36 -2.16 -5.03
C LEU A 35 -9.60 -3.03 -5.30
N PHE A 36 -9.42 -4.18 -5.96
CA PHE A 36 -10.54 -4.99 -6.44
C PHE A 36 -10.98 -6.08 -5.46
N HIS A 37 -10.14 -6.46 -4.49
CA HIS A 37 -10.43 -7.49 -3.50
C HIS A 37 -9.52 -7.30 -2.28
N ASP A 38 -9.90 -7.88 -1.14
CA ASP A 38 -9.12 -7.83 0.10
C ASP A 38 -8.09 -8.97 0.18
N ASP A 39 -7.21 -8.96 1.18
CA ASP A 39 -6.21 -10.03 1.32
C ASP A 39 -6.82 -11.45 1.47
N LYS A 40 -8.06 -11.57 1.96
CA LYS A 40 -8.74 -12.85 2.18
C LYS A 40 -9.25 -13.46 0.88
N ASP A 41 -9.59 -12.62 -0.09
CA ASP A 41 -10.06 -13.02 -1.42
C ASP A 41 -8.90 -13.12 -2.43
N CYS A 42 -7.66 -12.88 -2.00
CA CYS A 42 -6.48 -12.97 -2.86
C CYS A 42 -6.06 -14.43 -3.08
N GLU A 43 -6.12 -14.93 -4.31
CA GLU A 43 -5.71 -16.29 -4.67
C GLU A 43 -4.27 -16.61 -4.26
N THR A 44 -3.35 -15.64 -4.38
CA THR A 44 -1.95 -15.80 -3.96
C THR A 44 -1.83 -15.96 -2.45
N TRP A 45 -2.62 -15.21 -1.67
CA TRP A 45 -2.65 -15.38 -0.21
C TRP A 45 -3.28 -16.70 0.20
N LEU A 46 -4.40 -17.07 -0.42
CA LEU A 46 -5.11 -18.32 -0.14
C LEU A 46 -4.22 -19.54 -0.45
N SER A 47 -3.48 -19.49 -1.56
CA SER A 47 -2.57 -20.57 -1.98
C SER A 47 -1.32 -20.69 -1.10
N ASN A 48 -0.92 -19.61 -0.41
CA ASN A 48 0.33 -19.53 0.35
C ASN A 48 0.13 -19.15 1.82
N LYS A 49 -1.06 -19.38 2.36
CA LYS A 49 -1.52 -18.89 3.68
C LYS A 49 -0.59 -19.26 4.85
N PHE A 50 0.27 -20.26 4.66
CA PHE A 50 1.22 -20.77 5.66
C PHE A 50 2.70 -20.69 5.23
N SER A 51 2.99 -20.31 3.97
CA SER A 51 4.35 -20.34 3.41
C SER A 51 4.95 -18.95 3.21
N LEU A 52 4.12 -17.92 3.01
CA LEU A 52 4.61 -16.57 2.72
C LEU A 52 4.62 -15.69 3.98
N PRO A 53 5.78 -15.17 4.40
CA PRO A 53 5.86 -14.19 5.48
C PRO A 53 5.17 -12.88 5.06
N ILE A 54 4.58 -12.17 6.02
CA ILE A 54 3.96 -10.84 5.79
C ILE A 54 4.93 -9.86 5.11
N GLU A 55 6.23 -10.03 5.33
CA GLU A 55 7.30 -9.25 4.70
C GLU A 55 7.34 -9.38 3.17
N SER A 56 6.79 -10.45 2.60
CA SER A 56 6.64 -10.62 1.16
C SER A 56 5.45 -9.84 0.57
N GLN A 57 4.62 -9.21 1.39
CA GLN A 57 3.63 -8.22 0.94
C GLN A 57 4.34 -6.91 0.60
N GLU A 58 4.81 -6.77 -0.64
CA GLU A 58 5.57 -5.60 -1.10
C GLU A 58 4.81 -4.27 -0.91
N TYR A 59 3.47 -4.30 -0.91
CA TYR A 59 2.64 -3.10 -0.74
C TYR A 59 2.26 -2.84 0.71
N SER A 60 2.53 -3.76 1.65
CA SER A 60 2.16 -3.57 3.06
C SER A 60 3.08 -2.59 3.79
N ALA A 61 4.39 -2.71 3.58
CA ALA A 61 5.40 -2.07 4.43
C ALA A 61 5.45 -0.53 4.32
N TRP A 62 5.28 0.01 3.10
CA TRP A 62 5.38 1.45 2.87
C TRP A 62 4.03 2.16 2.73
N LEU A 63 2.94 1.42 2.46
CA LEU A 63 1.61 1.99 2.25
C LEU A 63 0.79 2.05 3.55
N ARG A 64 0.99 1.13 4.50
CA ARG A 64 0.22 1.13 5.76
C ARG A 64 0.68 2.21 6.71
N ALA A 65 -0.29 2.93 7.28
CA ALA A 65 -0.07 3.72 8.48
C ALA A 65 0.37 2.80 9.65
N PRO A 66 1.16 3.30 10.61
CA PRO A 66 1.51 2.57 11.83
C PRO A 66 0.28 2.03 12.57
#